data_AF-A0A015X270-F1
#
_entry.id   AF-A0A015X270-F1
#
_cell.length_a   1.000
_cell.length_b   1.000
_cell.length_c   1.000
_cell.angle_alpha   90.00
_cell.angle_beta   90.00
_cell.angle_gamma   90.00
#
_symmetry.space_group_name_H-M   'P 1'
#
loop_
_entity.id
_entity.type
_entity.pdbx_description
1 polymer ?
#
loop_
_entity_poly.entity_id
_entity_poly.type
_entity_poly.pdbx_seq_one_letter_code
_entity_poly.pdbx_strand_id
1 'polypeptide(L)'
;MKELNFDWLLNGSCLLSDVAMAYFTTCVYPRSAGKRMRDEIERYPNLYAELLEAGYKRPNTLLTPRQICIVIRHWGMPDTVYKWLREHPADRVQKLFADRKFD
;
A
#
# COMPACT_ATOMS: atom_id res chain seq x y z
N MET A 1 5.93 -5.17 22.14
CA MET A 1 5.28 -5.41 20.83
C MET A 1 6.38 -5.58 19.81
N LYS A 2 6.31 -6.59 18.92
CA LYS A 2 7.28 -6.73 17.83
C LYS A 2 7.18 -5.47 16.96
N GLU A 3 8.28 -4.76 16.78
CA GLU A 3 8.36 -3.71 15.76
C GLU A 3 8.06 -4.37 14.42
N LEU A 4 6.99 -3.93 13.76
CA LEU A 4 6.69 -4.36 12.40
C LEU A 4 7.70 -3.64 11.49
N ASN A 5 8.80 -4.31 11.18
CA ASN A 5 9.79 -3.80 10.23
C ASN A 5 9.30 -4.07 8.80
N PHE A 6 9.12 -2.99 8.02
CA PHE A 6 8.72 -3.05 6.62
C PHE A 6 9.85 -2.60 5.67
N ASP A 7 11.10 -2.57 6.12
CA ASP A 7 12.27 -2.16 5.31
C ASP A 7 12.45 -3.08 4.10
N TRP A 8 11.94 -4.31 4.17
CA TRP A 8 11.90 -5.23 3.05
C TRP A 8 11.13 -4.68 1.83
N LEU A 9 10.19 -3.74 2.01
CA LEU A 9 9.52 -3.03 0.92
C LEU A 9 10.48 -2.15 0.12
N LEU A 10 11.56 -1.68 0.76
CA LEU A 10 12.57 -0.84 0.14
C LEU A 10 13.65 -1.68 -0.55
N ASN A 11 13.69 -2.99 -0.30
CA ASN A 11 14.76 -3.87 -0.76
C ASN A 11 14.36 -4.69 -2.00
N GLY A 12 14.01 -4.00 -3.08
CA GLY A 12 13.79 -4.63 -4.38
C GLY A 12 12.32 -4.70 -4.82
N SER A 13 12.01 -5.66 -5.68
CA SER A 13 10.63 -5.88 -6.14
C SER A 13 9.90 -6.80 -5.17
N CYS A 14 8.63 -6.52 -4.90
CA CYS A 14 7.81 -7.30 -3.97
C CYS A 14 6.54 -7.79 -4.65
N LEU A 15 5.98 -8.90 -4.16
CA LEU A 15 4.66 -9.32 -4.63
C LEU A 15 3.62 -8.30 -4.20
N LEU A 16 2.74 -7.92 -5.14
CA LEU A 16 1.64 -6.99 -4.87
C LEU A 16 0.79 -7.48 -3.69
N SER A 17 0.59 -8.79 -3.55
CA SER A 17 -0.13 -9.36 -2.43
C SER A 17 0.58 -9.17 -1.09
N ASP A 18 1.91 -9.22 -1.04
CA ASP A 18 2.67 -9.03 0.19
C ASP A 18 2.65 -7.57 0.62
N VAL A 19 2.83 -6.66 -0.35
CA VAL A 19 2.65 -5.21 -0.13
C VAL A 19 1.22 -4.94 0.34
N ALA A 20 0.21 -5.56 -0.27
CA ALA A 20 -1.17 -5.40 0.14
C ALA A 20 -1.43 -5.91 1.57
N MET A 21 -0.88 -7.06 1.95
CA MET A 21 -0.97 -7.59 3.32
C MET A 21 -0.31 -6.64 4.32
N ALA A 22 0.75 -5.92 3.90
CA ALA A 22 1.37 -4.90 4.72
C ALA A 22 0.47 -3.68 4.95
N TYR A 23 -0.44 -3.30 4.04
CA TYR A 23 -1.39 -2.19 4.25
C TYR A 23 -2.76 -2.61 4.81
N PHE A 24 -3.20 -3.83 4.52
CA PHE A 24 -4.53 -4.32 4.86
C PHE A 24 -4.47 -5.47 5.86
N THR A 25 -4.05 -5.19 7.11
CA THR A 25 -4.01 -6.21 8.19
C THR A 25 -5.35 -6.88 8.50
N THR A 26 -6.48 -6.30 8.08
CA THR A 26 -7.79 -6.94 8.20
C THR A 26 -8.00 -8.10 7.21
N CYS A 27 -7.19 -8.16 6.15
CA CYS A 27 -7.27 -9.23 5.17
C CYS A 27 -6.46 -10.44 5.65
N VAL A 28 -7.12 -11.60 5.74
CA VAL A 28 -6.48 -12.87 6.12
C VAL A 28 -5.76 -13.51 4.92
N TYR A 29 -6.25 -13.26 3.70
CA TYR A 29 -5.77 -13.93 2.49
C TYR A 29 -5.03 -12.97 1.55
N PRO A 30 -3.81 -13.32 1.09
CA PRO A 30 -3.02 -12.49 0.18
C PRO A 30 -3.74 -12.14 -1.13
N ARG A 31 -4.56 -13.06 -1.65
CA ARG A 31 -5.37 -12.83 -2.86
C ARG A 31 -6.42 -11.74 -2.65
N SER A 32 -7.10 -11.75 -1.51
CA SER A 32 -8.11 -10.76 -1.16
C SER A 32 -7.48 -9.40 -0.91
N ALA A 33 -6.36 -9.36 -0.20
CA ALA A 33 -5.57 -8.15 -0.01
C ALA A 33 -5.10 -7.57 -1.35
N GLY A 34 -4.53 -8.41 -2.22
CA GLY A 34 -4.04 -7.99 -3.52
C GLY A 34 -5.15 -7.46 -4.43
N LYS A 35 -6.33 -8.10 -4.46
CA LYS A 35 -7.50 -7.57 -5.17
C LYS A 35 -7.85 -6.18 -4.66
N ARG A 36 -7.96 -6.05 -3.34
CA ARG A 36 -8.33 -4.79 -2.70
C ARG A 36 -7.32 -3.67 -2.92
N MET A 37 -6.02 -3.99 -2.96
CA MET A 37 -4.98 -3.03 -3.33
C MET A 37 -5.19 -2.46 -4.73
N ARG A 38 -5.54 -3.31 -5.70
CA ARG A 38 -5.82 -2.87 -7.08
C ARG A 38 -7.06 -1.99 -7.14
N ASP A 39 -8.13 -2.41 -6.49
CA ASP A 39 -9.37 -1.65 -6.44
C ASP A 39 -9.13 -0.25 -5.84
N GLU A 40 -8.30 -0.18 -4.80
CA GLU A 40 -7.99 1.08 -4.12
C GLU A 40 -6.96 1.93 -4.89
N ILE A 41 -6.00 1.33 -5.60
CA ILE A 41 -5.16 2.06 -6.57
C ILE A 41 -6.01 2.69 -7.67
N GLU A 42 -6.92 1.93 -8.27
CA GLU A 42 -7.80 2.40 -9.36
C GLU A 42 -8.77 3.49 -8.89
N ARG A 43 -9.10 3.51 -7.59
CA ARG A 43 -9.95 4.52 -6.98
C ARG A 43 -9.30 5.90 -6.89
N TYR A 44 -7.98 5.98 -6.77
CA TYR A 44 -7.25 7.25 -6.63
C TYR A 44 -6.51 7.59 -7.93
N PRO A 45 -7.04 8.52 -8.75
CA PRO A 45 -6.51 8.77 -10.10
C PRO A 45 -5.07 9.27 -10.12
N ASN A 46 -4.65 10.06 -9.13
CA ASN A 46 -3.27 10.56 -9.04
C ASN A 46 -2.27 9.43 -8.80
N LEU A 47 -2.55 8.56 -7.84
CA LEU A 47 -1.75 7.36 -7.58
C LEU A 47 -1.71 6.45 -8.80
N TYR A 48 -2.87 6.20 -9.41
CA TYR A 48 -2.96 5.34 -10.57
C TYR A 48 -2.17 5.88 -11.76
N ALA A 49 -2.24 7.18 -12.03
CA ALA A 49 -1.49 7.83 -13.11
C ALA A 49 0.03 7.68 -12.91
N GLU A 50 0.55 8.00 -11.72
CA GLU A 50 1.99 7.84 -11.43
C GLU A 50 2.43 6.38 -11.54
N LEU A 51 1.58 5.43 -11.11
CA LEU A 51 1.86 4.00 -11.25
C LEU A 51 1.91 3.58 -12.73
N LEU A 52 0.97 4.06 -13.56
CA LEU A 52 0.97 3.78 -15.00
C LEU A 52 2.24 4.33 -15.67
N GLU A 53 2.67 5.54 -15.33
CA GLU A 53 3.93 6.12 -15.81
C GLU A 53 5.15 5.28 -15.37
N ALA A 54 5.09 4.65 -14.19
CA ALA A 54 6.09 3.70 -13.71
C ALA A 54 5.92 2.28 -14.29
N GLY A 55 5.09 2.11 -15.32
CA GLY A 55 4.89 0.83 -16.02
C GLY A 55 4.00 -0.17 -15.28
N TYR A 56 3.19 0.28 -14.33
CA TYR A 56 2.20 -0.56 -13.67
C TYR A 56 1.16 -1.05 -14.66
N LYS A 57 0.80 -2.32 -14.56
CA LYS A 57 -0.35 -2.89 -15.25
C LYS A 57 -1.19 -3.65 -14.23
N ARG A 58 -2.52 -3.60 -14.38
CA ARG A 58 -3.45 -4.32 -13.50
C ARG A 58 -3.13 -5.81 -13.28
N PRO A 59 -2.72 -6.61 -14.28
CA PRO A 59 -2.37 -8.02 -14.06
C PRO A 59 -1.03 -8.22 -13.35
N ASN A 60 -0.25 -7.17 -13.07
CA ASN A 60 1.04 -7.31 -12.41
C ASN A 60 0.88 -8.00 -11.04
N THR A 61 1.70 -9.03 -10.84
CA THR A 61 1.83 -9.74 -9.58
C THR A 61 3.00 -9.23 -8.75
N LEU A 62 3.97 -8.57 -9.40
CA LEU A 62 5.15 -7.95 -8.80
C LEU A 62 5.07 -6.43 -8.96
N LEU A 63 5.39 -5.72 -7.89
CA LEU A 63 5.64 -4.28 -7.91
C LEU A 63 7.14 -4.04 -7.92
N THR A 64 7.59 -3.19 -8.84
CA THR A 64 8.99 -2.76 -8.91
C THR A 64 9.31 -1.81 -7.76
N PRO A 65 10.60 -1.60 -7.39
CA PRO A 65 10.96 -0.65 -6.34
C PRO A 65 10.35 0.74 -6.58
N ARG A 66 10.36 1.21 -7.84
CA ARG A 66 9.76 2.49 -8.22
C ARG A 66 8.25 2.53 -7.95
N GLN A 67 7.52 1.47 -8.26
CA GLN A 67 6.09 1.37 -7.99
C GLN A 67 5.80 1.31 -6.48
N ILE A 68 6.62 0.60 -5.71
CA ILE A 68 6.50 0.55 -4.24
C ILE A 68 6.75 1.93 -3.63
N CYS A 69 7.77 2.67 -4.09
CA CYS A 69 8.03 4.03 -3.63
C CYS A 69 6.84 4.97 -3.90
N ILE A 70 6.18 4.85 -5.06
CA ILE A 70 4.97 5.64 -5.36
C ILE A 70 3.86 5.29 -4.37
N VAL A 71 3.61 3.99 -4.12
CA VAL A 71 2.61 3.56 -3.14
C VAL A 71 2.91 4.12 -1.75
N ILE A 72 4.16 4.01 -1.27
CA ILE A 72 4.57 4.54 0.05
C ILE A 72 4.41 6.05 0.11
N ARG A 73 4.74 6.78 -0.96
CA ARG A 73 4.60 8.23 -1.00
C ARG A 73 3.14 8.69 -0.89
N HIS A 74 2.22 7.94 -1.49
CA HIS A 74 0.79 8.24 -1.46
C HIS A 74 0.11 7.72 -0.19
N TRP A 75 0.48 6.56 0.31
CA TRP A 75 -0.22 5.91 1.43
C TRP A 75 0.52 5.98 2.76
N GLY A 76 1.77 6.43 2.77
CA GLY A 76 2.67 6.38 3.92
C GLY A 76 3.31 5.01 4.10
N MET A 77 4.36 4.93 4.92
CA MET A 77 4.95 3.63 5.28
C MET A 77 3.97 2.82 6.14
N PRO A 78 3.83 1.50 5.94
CA PRO A 78 2.80 0.73 6.64
C PRO A 78 2.85 0.80 8.17
N ASP A 79 4.04 0.85 8.78
CA ASP A 79 4.18 1.02 10.23
C ASP A 79 3.61 2.36 10.71
N THR A 80 3.82 3.42 9.94
CA THR A 80 3.33 4.77 10.21
C THR A 80 1.81 4.80 10.09
N VAL A 81 1.28 4.16 9.05
CA VAL A 81 -0.17 3.95 8.87
C VAL A 81 -0.75 3.17 10.06
N TYR A 82 -0.08 2.13 10.54
CA TYR A 82 -0.56 1.36 11.69
C TYR A 82 -0.56 2.13 12.99
N LYS A 83 0.49 2.93 13.25
CA LYS A 83 0.53 3.84 14.40
C LYS A 83 -0.65 4.81 14.34
N TRP A 84 -0.90 5.41 13.17
CA TRP A 84 -2.04 6.31 12.98
C TRP A 84 -3.39 5.64 13.24
N LEU A 85 -3.64 4.46 12.64
CA LEU A 85 -4.90 3.72 12.79
C LEU A 85 -5.14 3.18 14.21
N ARG A 86 -4.10 3.14 15.04
CA ARG A 86 -4.22 2.84 16.47
C ARG A 86 -4.72 4.05 17.26
N GLU A 87 -4.22 5.23 16.92
CA GLU A 87 -4.61 6.50 17.53
C GLU A 87 -5.97 6.98 17.03
N HIS A 88 -6.32 6.66 15.78
CA HIS A 88 -7.54 7.07 15.10
C HIS A 88 -8.34 5.85 14.62
N PRO A 89 -8.97 5.08 15.53
CA PRO A 89 -9.68 3.86 15.17
C PRO A 89 -10.88 4.11 14.24
N ALA A 90 -11.44 5.32 14.18
CA ALA A 90 -12.50 5.69 13.25
C ALA A 90 -12.04 5.64 11.78
N ASP A 91 -10.76 5.91 11.51
CA ASP A 91 -10.16 5.87 10.17
C ASP A 91 -9.92 4.43 9.68
N ARG A 92 -10.10 3.42 10.55
CA ARG A 92 -10.03 2.00 10.16
C ARG A 92 -11.13 1.59 9.18
N VAL A 93 -12.14 2.43 8.96
CA VAL A 93 -13.12 2.30 7.87
C VAL A 93 -12.52 2.84 6.56
N GLN A 94 -11.32 2.37 6.24
CA GLN A 94 -10.70 2.17 4.92
C GLN A 94 -11.05 3.20 3.82
N LYS A 95 -10.60 4.44 4.02
CA LYS A 95 -10.07 5.23 2.91
C LYS A 95 -8.57 5.26 3.10
N LEU A 96 -7.82 4.64 2.20
CA LEU A 96 -6.36 4.78 2.25
C LEU A 96 -6.00 6.26 2.09
N PHE A 97 -4.92 6.64 2.78
CA PHE A 97 -4.48 8.02 2.94
C PHE A 97 -3.92 8.65 1.66
N ALA A 98 -4.35 8.22 0.46
CA ALA A 98 -3.82 8.62 -0.84
C ALA A 98 -3.77 10.14 -1.07
N ASP A 99 -4.65 10.90 -0.42
CA ASP A 99 -4.68 12.37 -0.49
C ASP A 99 -3.85 13.06 0.61
N ARG A 100 -3.34 12.30 1.58
CA ARG A 100 -2.57 12.82 2.72
C ARG A 100 -1.08 12.61 2.43
N LYS A 101 -0.35 13.72 2.34
CA LYS A 101 1.11 13.69 2.33
C LYS A 101 1.59 13.33 3.73
N PHE A 102 2.32 12.23 3.85
CA PHE A 102 3.12 11.95 5.03
C PHE A 102 4.45 12.66 4.79
N ASP A 103 4.62 13.84 5.41
CA ASP A 103 5.87 14.60 5.43
C ASP A 103 6.92 13.91 6.31
#